data_AF-A0A660PI79-F1
#
_entry.id   AF-A0A660PI79-F1
#
_cell.length_a   1.000
_cell.length_b   1.000
_cell.length_c   1.000
_cell.angle_alpha   90.00
_cell.angle_beta   90.00
_cell.angle_gamma   90.00
#
_symmetry.space_group_name_H-M   'P 1'
#
loop_
_entity.id
_entity.type
_entity.pdbx_description
1 polymer ?
#
loop_
_entity_poly.entity_id
_entity_poly.type
_entity_poly.pdbx_seq_one_letter_code
_entity_poly.pdbx_strand_id
1 'polypeptide(L)'
;MTQSEENNKNSFRPYVSAGETIAEVTIRAIILGSILSVVFGIANAYIGLKYGMTVSASIPAAVMSMAILRTFFKRNVTVLENNIVQTVGSAGESLAAGIIFTIPAFFIWAANSQLAAQGYDHVISKTQIFWLSMLGGGLGILLMIPLRKYLVDREHKKLAFPEGTACAEIIVAGDEGGKKAKTVFLGILIGAVYKLLFYTSRLWSESPGYDFKKIFKGGTIGIDATPILLGVGYIIGPRIAALMLSGAVLGYLGIGPLLAFIGDQIPGIIIAPSLDIPLSDMNPAQLRNFYIKYLGVGAVAVGGFVSLARSLPVIFHSFAAGAKELFGKKINDADKPRTDRDLPMSTVLIGVFLIVVAIWAMPGTELHFLGALLAVIFGFFFVVVAARIVGIVGSSSSPVSGMTIATLLVTCLILLAFGVTGVKGMVTAMSVGTVVCIAVCMSGDIAQDLKTGYLLGATPKKMQLTEFIGLLFPALAMGFTVYLLSDAFGFVETEATPNPLLAPQANVMATVVQG
;
A
#
# COMPACT_ATOMS: atom_id res chain seq x y z
N MET A 1 17.96 11.99 43.46
CA MET A 1 17.14 11.58 42.30
C MET A 1 18.04 11.54 41.09
N THR A 2 18.41 10.34 40.66
CA THR A 2 19.25 10.13 39.48
C THR A 2 18.43 10.35 38.21
N GLN A 3 19.06 10.81 37.11
CA GLN A 3 18.43 10.99 35.78
C GLN A 3 17.64 9.77 35.26
N SER A 4 17.88 8.59 35.83
CA SER A 4 17.11 7.36 35.58
C SER A 4 15.66 7.41 36.09
N GLU A 5 15.35 8.17 37.14
CA GLU A 5 14.00 8.24 37.73
C GLU A 5 13.08 9.24 37.00
N GLU A 6 13.62 10.32 36.45
CA GLU A 6 12.84 11.28 35.64
C GLU A 6 12.41 10.70 34.28
N ASN A 7 13.23 9.85 33.67
CA ASN A 7 12.87 9.15 32.43
C ASN A 7 11.69 8.17 32.61
N ASN A 8 11.42 7.71 33.84
CA ASN A 8 10.42 6.67 34.08
C ASN A 8 8.99 7.21 34.20
N LYS A 9 8.80 8.51 34.50
CA LYS A 9 7.46 9.15 34.56
C LYS A 9 6.86 9.49 33.19
N ASN A 10 7.66 9.49 32.13
CA ASN A 10 7.24 9.79 30.74
C ASN A 10 7.18 8.55 29.83
N SER A 11 7.45 7.35 30.36
CA SER A 11 7.40 6.11 29.59
C SER A 11 5.94 5.68 29.37
N PHE A 12 5.59 5.41 28.10
CA PHE A 12 4.28 4.87 27.75
C PHE A 12 4.06 3.50 28.41
N ARG A 13 2.85 3.28 28.95
CA ARG A 13 2.48 2.00 29.56
C ARG A 13 1.58 1.21 28.59
N PRO A 14 2.05 0.07 28.06
CA PRO A 14 1.25 -0.77 27.17
C PRO A 14 0.12 -1.49 27.94
N TYR A 15 -0.87 -1.99 27.18
CA TYR A 15 -1.99 -2.76 27.73
C TYR A 15 -1.54 -4.02 28.48
N VAL A 16 -0.63 -4.81 27.88
CA VAL A 16 0.04 -5.94 28.52
C VAL A 16 1.42 -5.49 28.98
N SER A 17 1.70 -5.63 30.27
CA SER A 17 2.98 -5.19 30.83
C SER A 17 4.17 -5.98 30.28
N ALA A 18 5.37 -5.37 30.31
CA ALA A 18 6.57 -6.03 29.81
C ALA A 18 7.02 -7.23 30.67
N GLY A 19 6.57 -7.29 31.94
CA GLY A 19 6.84 -8.39 32.87
C GLY A 19 5.86 -9.56 32.75
N GLU A 20 4.71 -9.35 32.10
CA GLU A 20 3.73 -10.41 31.84
C GLU A 20 4.15 -11.26 30.64
N THR A 21 4.08 -12.58 30.82
CA THR A 21 4.30 -13.59 29.78
C THR A 21 2.98 -14.27 29.45
N ILE A 22 2.35 -13.81 28.37
CA ILE A 22 1.14 -14.44 27.82
C ILE A 22 1.42 -15.00 26.43
N ALA A 23 0.56 -15.89 25.94
CA ALA A 23 0.68 -16.42 24.58
C ALA A 23 0.60 -15.27 23.55
N GLU A 24 1.48 -15.30 22.55
CA GLU A 24 1.51 -14.31 21.45
C GLU A 24 1.42 -15.05 20.11
N VAL A 25 2.44 -15.86 19.81
CA VAL A 25 2.48 -16.67 18.58
C VAL A 25 1.99 -18.06 18.90
N THR A 26 0.84 -18.43 18.34
CA THR A 26 0.27 -19.77 18.43
C THR A 26 -0.07 -20.31 17.05
N ILE A 27 -0.15 -21.63 16.92
CA ILE A 27 -0.47 -22.28 15.64
C ILE A 27 -1.81 -21.78 15.10
N ARG A 28 -2.83 -21.62 15.96
CA ARG A 28 -4.14 -21.09 15.57
C ARG A 28 -4.08 -19.64 15.07
N ALA A 29 -3.24 -18.80 15.68
CA ALA A 29 -3.06 -17.43 15.24
C ALA A 29 -2.38 -17.37 13.86
N ILE A 30 -1.36 -18.20 13.64
CA ILE A 30 -0.67 -18.28 12.35
C ILE A 30 -1.59 -18.80 11.25
N ILE A 31 -2.33 -19.89 11.50
CA ILE A 31 -3.26 -20.46 10.51
C ILE A 31 -4.35 -19.46 10.15
N LEU A 32 -5.01 -18.86 11.15
CA LEU A 32 -6.09 -17.91 10.89
C LEU A 32 -5.56 -16.67 10.17
N GLY A 33 -4.44 -16.10 10.65
CA GLY A 33 -3.81 -14.95 10.01
C GLY A 33 -3.43 -15.24 8.55
N SER A 34 -2.89 -16.41 8.25
CA SER A 34 -2.51 -16.80 6.88
C SER A 34 -3.72 -16.91 5.95
N ILE A 35 -4.83 -17.48 6.44
CA ILE A 35 -6.09 -17.55 5.70
C ILE A 35 -6.62 -16.15 5.42
N LEU A 36 -6.66 -15.30 6.45
CA LEU A 36 -7.12 -13.91 6.31
C LEU A 36 -6.24 -13.11 5.35
N SER A 37 -4.92 -13.31 5.39
CA SER A 37 -3.96 -12.67 4.50
C SER A 37 -4.28 -12.94 3.02
N VAL A 38 -4.53 -14.21 2.67
CA VAL A 38 -4.89 -14.58 1.29
C VAL A 38 -6.25 -13.97 0.90
N VAL A 39 -7.26 -14.07 1.78
CA VAL A 39 -8.61 -13.55 1.50
C VAL A 39 -8.58 -12.04 1.29
N PHE A 40 -7.92 -11.31 2.19
CA PHE A 40 -7.81 -9.86 2.09
C PHE A 40 -6.91 -9.40 0.96
N GLY A 41 -5.84 -10.14 0.65
CA GLY A 41 -5.02 -9.87 -0.53
C GLY A 41 -5.84 -9.97 -1.81
N ILE A 42 -6.65 -11.03 -1.97
CA ILE A 42 -7.53 -11.19 -3.15
C ILE A 42 -8.58 -10.08 -3.21
N ALA A 43 -9.24 -9.78 -2.09
CA ALA A 43 -10.26 -8.74 -2.04
C ALA A 43 -9.68 -7.36 -2.37
N ASN A 44 -8.51 -7.03 -1.82
CA ASN A 44 -7.85 -5.75 -2.08
C ASN A 44 -7.23 -5.67 -3.46
N ALA A 45 -6.84 -6.79 -4.08
CA ALA A 45 -6.44 -6.80 -5.48
C ALA A 45 -7.59 -6.29 -6.37
N TYR A 46 -8.81 -6.81 -6.19
CA TYR A 46 -9.99 -6.35 -6.92
C TYR A 46 -10.33 -4.88 -6.63
N ILE A 47 -10.43 -4.51 -5.34
CA ILE A 47 -10.80 -3.15 -4.91
C ILE A 47 -9.78 -2.13 -5.43
N GLY A 48 -8.48 -2.42 -5.32
CA GLY A 48 -7.44 -1.52 -5.77
C GLY A 48 -7.34 -1.40 -7.28
N LEU A 49 -7.63 -2.46 -8.04
CA LEU A 49 -7.74 -2.37 -9.51
C LEU A 49 -8.98 -1.59 -9.96
N LYS A 50 -10.08 -1.65 -9.20
CA LYS A 50 -11.32 -0.92 -9.49
C LYS A 50 -11.20 0.57 -9.15
N TYR A 51 -10.74 0.90 -7.94
CA TYR A 51 -10.78 2.28 -7.41
C TYR A 51 -9.41 2.97 -7.40
N GLY A 52 -8.31 2.26 -7.64
CA GLY A 52 -6.96 2.82 -7.61
C GLY A 52 -6.41 3.09 -6.20
N MET A 53 -7.07 2.58 -5.16
CA MET A 53 -6.63 2.64 -3.75
C MET A 53 -7.00 1.34 -3.03
N THR A 54 -6.22 0.97 -2.02
CA THR A 54 -6.51 -0.17 -1.13
C THR A 54 -7.01 0.31 0.22
N VAL A 55 -7.59 -0.62 0.98
CA VAL A 55 -8.17 -0.33 2.29
C VAL A 55 -7.54 -1.27 3.30
N SER A 56 -6.92 -0.68 4.34
CA SER A 56 -6.20 -1.42 5.38
C SER A 56 -7.00 -2.62 5.88
N ALA A 57 -6.44 -3.81 5.69
CA ALA A 57 -7.03 -5.06 6.15
C ALA A 57 -6.79 -5.32 7.64
N SER A 58 -5.95 -4.51 8.30
CA SER A 58 -5.55 -4.68 9.69
C SER A 58 -6.76 -4.59 10.65
N ILE A 59 -7.62 -3.60 10.46
CA ILE A 59 -8.86 -3.39 11.23
C ILE A 59 -9.81 -4.59 11.11
N PRO A 60 -10.26 -4.99 9.90
CA PRO A 60 -11.17 -6.13 9.77
C PRO A 60 -10.50 -7.46 10.17
N ALA A 61 -9.17 -7.62 10.00
CA ALA A 61 -8.44 -8.79 10.49
C ALA A 61 -8.52 -8.90 12.01
N ALA A 62 -8.30 -7.79 12.74
CA ALA A 62 -8.44 -7.75 14.19
C ALA A 62 -9.85 -8.14 14.65
N VAL A 63 -10.89 -7.60 14.01
CA VAL A 63 -12.28 -7.92 14.36
C VAL A 63 -12.62 -9.39 14.08
N MET A 64 -12.23 -9.91 12.90
CA MET A 64 -12.46 -11.31 12.56
C MET A 64 -11.68 -12.27 13.44
N SER A 65 -10.44 -11.93 13.79
CA SER A 65 -9.65 -12.70 14.76
C SER A 65 -10.42 -12.92 16.06
N MET A 66 -10.94 -11.83 16.63
CA MET A 66 -11.68 -11.90 17.88
C MET A 66 -12.98 -12.68 17.74
N ALA A 67 -13.71 -12.50 16.64
CA ALA A 67 -14.95 -13.22 16.39
C ALA A 67 -14.70 -14.73 16.24
N ILE A 68 -13.74 -15.13 15.41
CA ILE A 68 -13.47 -16.52 15.05
C ILE A 68 -12.78 -17.23 16.22
N LEU A 69 -11.67 -16.69 16.73
CA LEU A 69 -10.92 -17.35 17.79
C LEU A 69 -11.76 -17.50 19.07
N ARG A 70 -12.56 -16.49 19.43
CA ARG A 70 -13.43 -16.59 20.62
C ARG A 70 -14.58 -17.57 20.43
N THR A 71 -15.08 -17.74 19.21
CA THR A 71 -16.13 -18.74 18.91
C THR A 71 -15.58 -20.16 19.04
N PHE A 72 -14.40 -20.44 18.47
CA PHE A 72 -13.84 -21.80 18.46
C PHE A 72 -13.04 -22.15 19.73
N PHE A 73 -12.37 -21.19 20.36
CA PHE A 73 -11.45 -21.40 21.47
C PHE A 73 -11.84 -20.70 22.77
N LYS A 74 -13.04 -20.10 22.83
CA LYS A 74 -13.61 -19.44 24.02
C LYS A 74 -12.63 -18.39 24.60
N ARG A 75 -12.57 -18.26 25.93
CA ARG A 75 -11.75 -17.25 26.63
C ARG A 75 -10.25 -17.57 26.69
N ASN A 76 -9.78 -18.67 26.10
CA ASN A 76 -8.38 -19.05 26.13
C ASN A 76 -7.51 -18.31 25.09
N VAL A 77 -7.98 -17.20 24.54
CA VAL A 77 -7.33 -16.43 23.46
C VAL A 77 -6.85 -15.12 24.04
N THR A 78 -5.56 -14.80 23.85
CA THR A 78 -5.00 -13.56 24.39
C THR A 78 -5.16 -12.37 23.42
N VAL A 79 -5.04 -11.16 23.95
CA VAL A 79 -4.92 -9.92 23.17
C VAL A 79 -3.76 -9.98 22.17
N LEU A 80 -2.62 -10.54 22.58
CA LEU A 80 -1.43 -10.61 21.74
C LEU A 80 -1.54 -11.69 20.65
N GLU A 81 -2.34 -12.74 20.84
CA GLU A 81 -2.68 -13.68 19.76
C GLU A 81 -3.52 -13.02 18.69
N ASN A 82 -4.51 -12.20 19.08
CA ASN A 82 -5.30 -11.42 18.12
C ASN A 82 -4.44 -10.41 17.36
N ASN A 83 -3.45 -9.81 18.03
CA ASN A 83 -2.48 -8.95 17.37
C ASN A 83 -1.63 -9.70 16.33
N ILE A 84 -1.19 -10.94 16.62
CA ILE A 84 -0.48 -11.75 15.62
C ILE A 84 -1.38 -12.10 14.42
N VAL A 85 -2.65 -12.46 14.65
CA VAL A 85 -3.59 -12.71 13.54
C VAL A 85 -3.77 -11.47 12.67
N GLN A 86 -3.93 -10.30 13.30
CA GLN A 86 -4.02 -9.01 12.63
C GLN A 86 -2.78 -8.79 11.76
N THR A 87 -1.58 -8.81 12.34
CA THR A 87 -0.31 -8.58 11.65
C THR A 87 -0.09 -9.53 10.46
N VAL A 88 -0.33 -10.83 10.66
CA VAL A 88 -0.22 -11.79 9.54
C VAL A 88 -1.29 -11.52 8.47
N GLY A 89 -2.50 -11.11 8.88
CA GLY A 89 -3.63 -10.88 8.00
C GLY A 89 -3.58 -9.58 7.19
N SER A 90 -2.98 -8.52 7.71
CA SER A 90 -2.81 -7.22 7.04
C SER A 90 -1.80 -7.30 5.90
N ALA A 91 -0.72 -8.07 6.09
CA ALA A 91 0.35 -8.28 5.10
C ALA A 91 -0.16 -8.59 3.69
N GLY A 92 -1.28 -9.34 3.57
CA GLY A 92 -1.86 -9.70 2.29
C GLY A 92 -2.43 -8.51 1.51
N GLU A 93 -3.04 -7.54 2.18
CA GLU A 93 -3.53 -6.31 1.53
C GLU A 93 -2.37 -5.46 1.03
N SER A 94 -1.35 -5.27 1.86
CA SER A 94 -0.22 -4.42 1.51
C SER A 94 0.68 -5.04 0.43
N LEU A 95 0.80 -6.37 0.42
CA LEU A 95 1.40 -7.07 -0.72
C LEU A 95 0.57 -6.88 -1.99
N ALA A 96 -0.74 -7.07 -1.91
CA ALA A 96 -1.64 -6.92 -3.06
C ALA A 96 -1.57 -5.49 -3.63
N ALA A 97 -1.52 -4.46 -2.79
CA ALA A 97 -1.38 -3.07 -3.20
C ALA A 97 -0.14 -2.85 -4.09
N GLY A 98 1.04 -3.33 -3.66
CA GLY A 98 2.27 -3.18 -4.45
C GLY A 98 2.24 -3.92 -5.78
N ILE A 99 1.57 -5.08 -5.82
CA ILE A 99 1.41 -5.87 -7.04
C ILE A 99 0.45 -5.20 -8.02
N ILE A 100 -0.77 -4.87 -7.59
CA ILE A 100 -1.79 -4.32 -8.50
C ILE A 100 -1.48 -2.91 -9.00
N PHE A 101 -0.60 -2.18 -8.33
CA PHE A 101 -0.16 -0.87 -8.81
C PHE A 101 0.89 -0.96 -9.91
N THR A 102 1.61 -2.09 -10.04
CA THR A 102 2.75 -2.21 -10.95
C THR A 102 2.58 -3.33 -11.98
N ILE A 103 2.21 -4.55 -11.55
CA ILE A 103 2.15 -5.73 -12.41
C ILE A 103 1.15 -5.62 -13.57
N PRO A 104 -0.07 -5.05 -13.41
CA PRO A 104 -0.98 -4.89 -14.53
C PRO A 104 -0.41 -4.03 -15.67
N ALA A 105 0.64 -3.23 -15.43
CA ALA A 105 1.30 -2.46 -16.50
C ALA A 105 1.87 -3.37 -17.60
N PHE A 106 2.40 -4.54 -17.24
CA PHE A 106 2.89 -5.52 -18.22
C PHE A 106 1.76 -6.06 -19.11
N PHE A 107 0.58 -6.26 -18.54
CA PHE A 107 -0.61 -6.71 -19.27
C PHE A 107 -1.18 -5.59 -20.16
N ILE A 108 -1.16 -4.34 -19.67
CA ILE A 108 -1.58 -3.16 -20.43
C ILE A 108 -0.68 -2.96 -21.65
N TRP A 109 0.65 -3.14 -21.51
CA TRP A 109 1.57 -3.09 -22.64
C TRP A 109 1.38 -4.26 -23.61
N ALA A 110 1.14 -5.47 -23.11
CA ALA A 110 0.85 -6.63 -23.95
C ALA A 110 -0.44 -6.46 -24.79
N ALA A 111 -1.44 -5.77 -24.23
CA ALA A 111 -2.69 -5.45 -24.93
C ALA A 111 -2.57 -4.26 -25.91
N ASN A 112 -1.45 -3.52 -25.90
CA ASN A 112 -1.25 -2.37 -26.76
C ASN A 112 -0.72 -2.82 -28.14
N SER A 113 -1.55 -2.68 -29.17
CA SER A 113 -1.23 -3.09 -30.55
C SER A 113 -0.01 -2.39 -31.15
N GLN A 114 0.27 -1.14 -30.76
CA GLN A 114 1.44 -0.40 -31.23
C GLN A 114 2.73 -0.95 -30.63
N LEU A 115 2.73 -1.25 -29.32
CA LEU A 115 3.86 -1.87 -28.62
C LEU A 115 4.10 -3.31 -29.10
N ALA A 116 3.03 -4.07 -29.32
CA ALA A 116 3.11 -5.41 -29.90
C ALA A 116 3.74 -5.36 -31.30
N ALA A 117 3.36 -4.38 -32.15
CA ALA A 117 3.98 -4.17 -33.46
C ALA A 117 5.47 -3.75 -33.37
N GLN A 118 5.87 -3.10 -32.29
CA GLN A 118 7.27 -2.75 -31.99
C GLN A 118 8.07 -3.92 -31.38
N GLY A 119 7.46 -5.11 -31.24
CA GLY A 119 8.12 -6.33 -30.77
C GLY A 119 8.03 -6.55 -29.27
N TYR A 120 7.09 -5.93 -28.56
CA TYR A 120 6.82 -6.28 -27.16
C TYR A 120 6.10 -7.63 -27.07
N ASP A 121 6.77 -8.64 -26.52
CA ASP A 121 6.25 -10.00 -26.32
C ASP A 121 6.40 -10.49 -24.86
N HIS A 122 6.79 -9.60 -23.94
CA HIS A 122 7.09 -9.97 -22.57
C HIS A 122 5.82 -10.36 -21.80
N VAL A 123 5.76 -11.61 -21.37
CA VAL A 123 4.71 -12.16 -20.51
C VAL A 123 5.27 -12.42 -19.11
N ILE A 124 4.78 -11.67 -18.13
CA ILE A 124 5.18 -11.86 -16.74
C ILE A 124 4.57 -13.14 -16.16
N SER A 125 5.40 -14.11 -15.82
CA SER A 125 4.94 -15.38 -15.26
C SER A 125 4.46 -15.24 -13.81
N LYS A 126 3.57 -16.15 -13.38
CA LYS A 126 3.12 -16.26 -11.98
C LYS A 126 4.29 -16.44 -11.01
N THR A 127 5.33 -17.17 -11.44
CA THR A 127 6.57 -17.38 -10.66
C THR A 127 7.37 -16.10 -10.51
N GLN A 128 7.44 -15.25 -11.54
CA GLN A 128 8.08 -13.94 -11.42
C GLN A 128 7.30 -13.04 -10.45
N ILE A 129 5.97 -13.03 -10.51
CA ILE A 129 5.14 -12.29 -9.55
C ILE A 129 5.46 -12.76 -8.13
N PHE A 130 5.47 -14.07 -7.88
CA PHE A 130 5.84 -14.64 -6.58
C PHE A 130 7.22 -14.15 -6.07
N TRP A 131 8.26 -14.20 -6.91
CA TRP A 131 9.59 -13.78 -6.48
C TRP A 131 9.68 -12.26 -6.29
N LEU A 132 9.08 -11.45 -7.16
CA LEU A 132 9.01 -9.99 -6.96
C LEU A 132 8.29 -9.64 -5.66
N SER A 133 7.21 -10.37 -5.34
CA SER A 133 6.49 -10.29 -4.06
C SER A 133 7.37 -10.61 -2.87
N MET A 134 8.06 -11.75 -2.90
CA MET A 134 8.93 -12.16 -1.79
C MET A 134 10.13 -11.22 -1.59
N LEU A 135 10.75 -10.77 -2.67
CA LEU A 135 11.94 -9.91 -2.63
C LEU A 135 11.57 -8.49 -2.23
N GLY A 136 10.56 -7.88 -2.85
CA GLY A 136 10.08 -6.55 -2.48
C GLY A 136 9.49 -6.54 -1.07
N GLY A 137 8.66 -7.52 -0.73
CA GLY A 137 8.01 -7.56 0.57
C GLY A 137 9.00 -7.84 1.69
N GLY A 138 9.92 -8.78 1.48
CA GLY A 138 11.00 -9.04 2.42
C GLY A 138 11.90 -7.82 2.62
N LEU A 139 12.21 -7.08 1.54
CA LEU A 139 12.99 -5.85 1.62
C LEU A 139 12.28 -4.80 2.48
N GLY A 140 10.97 -4.59 2.27
CA GLY A 140 10.15 -3.67 3.05
C GLY A 140 10.13 -4.02 4.55
N ILE A 141 9.88 -5.29 4.88
CA ILE A 141 9.87 -5.79 6.26
C ILE A 141 11.22 -5.54 6.93
N LEU A 142 12.33 -5.94 6.28
CA LEU A 142 13.67 -5.82 6.85
C LEU A 142 14.07 -4.37 7.08
N LEU A 143 13.80 -3.49 6.11
CA LEU A 143 14.16 -2.08 6.19
C LEU A 143 13.33 -1.30 7.21
N MET A 144 12.14 -1.77 7.56
CA MET A 144 11.31 -1.14 8.61
C MET A 144 11.82 -1.44 10.04
N ILE A 145 12.50 -2.56 10.25
CA ILE A 145 13.02 -2.97 11.58
C ILE A 145 13.84 -1.86 12.27
N PRO A 146 14.90 -1.28 11.66
CA PRO A 146 15.69 -0.24 12.31
C PRO A 146 14.91 1.07 12.56
N LEU A 147 13.82 1.30 11.81
CA LEU A 147 13.03 2.53 11.91
C LEU A 147 12.02 2.49 13.05
N ARG A 148 11.64 1.29 13.52
CA ARG A 148 10.62 1.10 14.56
C ARG A 148 10.88 1.96 15.80
N LYS A 149 12.08 1.90 16.38
CA LYS A 149 12.37 2.64 17.63
C LYS A 149 12.23 4.14 17.47
N TYR A 150 12.61 4.67 16.31
CA TYR A 150 12.49 6.10 16.05
C TYR A 150 11.02 6.50 15.82
N LEU A 151 10.30 5.77 14.96
CA LEU A 151 8.96 6.16 14.52
C LEU A 151 7.86 5.76 15.53
N VAL A 152 7.91 4.54 16.06
CA VAL A 152 6.83 3.97 16.87
C VAL A 152 6.95 4.42 18.33
N ASP A 153 8.17 4.40 18.89
CA ASP A 153 8.45 4.72 20.29
C ASP A 153 8.78 6.22 20.47
N ARG A 154 9.92 6.71 19.94
CA ARG A 154 10.33 8.12 20.16
C ARG A 154 9.33 9.15 19.63
N GLU A 155 8.78 8.90 18.46
CA GLU A 155 7.80 9.79 17.81
C GLU A 155 6.34 9.42 18.16
N HIS A 156 6.09 8.57 19.17
CA HIS A 156 4.74 8.11 19.53
C HIS A 156 3.71 9.23 19.69
N LYS A 157 4.10 10.34 20.32
CA LYS A 157 3.20 11.48 20.59
C LYS A 157 2.99 12.39 19.37
N LYS A 158 3.79 12.22 18.32
CA LYS A 158 3.74 13.04 17.09
C LYS A 158 3.11 12.30 15.93
N LEU A 159 3.31 10.98 15.85
CA LEU A 159 2.73 10.12 14.82
C LEU A 159 1.52 9.38 15.38
N ALA A 160 0.36 9.66 14.79
CA ALA A 160 -0.92 9.12 15.23
C ALA A 160 -1.07 7.63 14.88
N PHE A 161 -0.54 7.19 13.73
CA PHE A 161 -0.72 5.83 13.20
C PHE A 161 -2.21 5.43 13.27
N PRO A 162 -3.09 6.12 12.51
CA PRO A 162 -4.54 6.08 12.75
C PRO A 162 -5.12 4.67 12.69
N GLU A 163 -4.69 3.88 11.70
CA GLU A 163 -5.15 2.49 11.53
C GLU A 163 -4.56 1.57 12.61
N GLY A 164 -3.26 1.67 12.92
CA GLY A 164 -2.63 0.88 13.97
C GLY A 164 -3.22 1.16 15.35
N THR A 165 -3.57 2.42 15.64
CA THR A 165 -4.26 2.84 16.85
C THR A 165 -5.70 2.33 16.89
N ALA A 166 -6.45 2.44 15.79
CA ALA A 166 -7.80 1.88 15.69
C ALA A 166 -7.82 0.36 15.89
N CYS A 167 -6.83 -0.36 15.35
CA CYS A 167 -6.68 -1.80 15.59
C CYS A 167 -6.45 -2.12 17.07
N ALA A 168 -5.59 -1.36 17.76
CA ALA A 168 -5.35 -1.55 19.19
C ALA A 168 -6.65 -1.34 19.99
N GLU A 169 -7.39 -0.27 19.70
CA GLU A 169 -8.67 0.02 20.35
C GLU A 169 -9.70 -1.09 20.14
N ILE A 170 -9.78 -1.63 18.92
CA ILE A 170 -10.67 -2.75 18.58
C ILE A 170 -10.30 -4.01 19.36
N ILE A 171 -9.02 -4.36 19.41
CA ILE A 171 -8.56 -5.57 20.12
C ILE A 171 -8.84 -5.42 21.62
N VAL A 172 -8.55 -4.26 22.21
CA VAL A 172 -8.86 -3.98 23.63
C VAL A 172 -10.36 -4.00 23.90
N ALA A 173 -11.16 -3.37 23.03
CA ALA A 173 -12.63 -3.35 23.16
C ALA A 173 -13.25 -4.75 23.08
N GLY A 174 -12.70 -5.63 22.24
CA GLY A 174 -13.15 -7.00 22.15
C GLY A 174 -12.70 -7.85 23.35
N ASP A 175 -11.51 -7.62 23.89
CA ASP A 175 -11.02 -8.30 25.09
C ASP A 175 -11.86 -7.96 26.33
N GLU A 176 -12.02 -6.65 26.62
CA GLU A 176 -12.86 -6.13 27.71
C GLU A 176 -14.32 -6.61 27.60
N GLY A 177 -14.83 -6.77 26.38
CA GLY A 177 -16.19 -7.21 26.11
C GLY A 177 -17.26 -6.17 26.45
N GLY A 178 -18.49 -6.63 26.72
CA GLY A 178 -19.59 -5.74 27.14
C GLY A 178 -20.11 -4.81 26.04
N LYS A 179 -20.39 -3.54 26.39
CA LYS A 179 -21.01 -2.55 25.48
C LYS A 179 -20.11 -2.22 24.28
N LYS A 180 -18.79 -2.11 24.47
CA LYS A 180 -17.85 -1.76 23.40
C LYS A 180 -17.82 -2.81 22.28
N ALA A 181 -17.75 -4.10 22.65
CA ALA A 181 -17.81 -5.20 21.69
C ALA A 181 -19.12 -5.21 20.88
N LYS A 182 -20.27 -4.94 21.52
CA LYS A 182 -21.57 -4.89 20.82
C LYS A 182 -21.60 -3.86 19.69
N THR A 183 -20.99 -2.70 19.89
CA THR A 183 -20.93 -1.64 18.86
C THR A 183 -20.14 -2.09 17.63
N VAL A 184 -19.00 -2.77 17.83
CA VAL A 184 -18.17 -3.30 16.72
C VAL A 184 -18.95 -4.32 15.90
N PHE A 185 -19.59 -5.29 16.55
CA PHE A 185 -20.38 -6.32 15.86
C PHE A 185 -21.62 -5.75 15.16
N LEU A 186 -22.26 -4.73 15.75
CA LEU A 186 -23.38 -4.02 15.12
C LEU A 186 -22.94 -3.31 13.83
N GLY A 187 -21.77 -2.67 13.84
CA GLY A 187 -21.19 -2.04 12.64
C GLY A 187 -20.99 -3.04 11.49
N ILE A 188 -20.44 -4.23 11.79
CA ILE A 188 -20.30 -5.31 10.80
C ILE A 188 -21.65 -5.72 10.24
N LEU A 189 -22.64 -5.94 11.12
CA LEU A 189 -23.98 -6.36 10.70
C LEU A 189 -24.63 -5.32 9.78
N ILE A 190 -24.55 -4.04 10.13
CA ILE A 190 -25.09 -2.95 9.29
C ILE A 190 -24.39 -2.92 7.93
N GLY A 191 -23.06 -3.03 7.89
CA GLY A 191 -22.32 -3.07 6.63
C GLY A 191 -22.67 -4.28 5.76
N ALA A 192 -22.83 -5.45 6.38
CA ALA A 192 -23.25 -6.68 5.69
C ALA A 192 -24.66 -6.57 5.13
N VAL A 193 -25.61 -6.05 5.92
CA VAL A 193 -26.99 -5.81 5.49
C VAL A 193 -27.04 -4.79 4.35
N TYR A 194 -26.27 -3.69 4.45
CA TYR A 194 -26.17 -2.71 3.36
C TYR A 194 -25.72 -3.36 2.06
N LYS A 195 -24.63 -4.15 2.11
CA LYS A 195 -24.11 -4.83 0.92
C LYS A 195 -25.11 -5.86 0.39
N LEU A 196 -25.71 -6.66 1.26
CA LEU A 196 -26.71 -7.65 0.87
C LEU A 196 -27.91 -7.00 0.17
N LEU A 197 -28.45 -5.93 0.74
CA LEU A 197 -29.55 -5.17 0.15
C LEU A 197 -29.14 -4.55 -1.18
N PHE A 198 -27.94 -3.98 -1.27
CA PHE A 198 -27.42 -3.42 -2.50
C PHE A 198 -27.39 -4.46 -3.65
N TYR A 199 -26.77 -5.63 -3.41
CA TYR A 199 -26.67 -6.67 -4.44
C TYR A 199 -28.01 -7.33 -4.77
N THR A 200 -28.87 -7.52 -3.77
CA THR A 200 -30.16 -8.22 -3.96
C THR A 200 -31.20 -7.33 -4.61
N SER A 201 -31.30 -6.08 -4.16
CA SER A 201 -32.39 -5.19 -4.57
C SER A 201 -32.05 -4.32 -5.78
N ARG A 202 -30.76 -4.04 -6.03
CA ARG A 202 -30.27 -3.13 -7.09
C ARG A 202 -31.06 -1.80 -7.16
N LEU A 203 -31.62 -1.35 -6.03
CA LEU A 203 -32.50 -0.18 -5.95
C LEU A 203 -31.76 1.15 -6.17
N TRP A 204 -30.43 1.17 -6.00
CA TRP A 204 -29.59 2.33 -6.25
C TRP A 204 -28.32 1.95 -7.03
N SER A 205 -27.75 2.91 -7.77
CA SER A 205 -26.48 2.73 -8.47
C SER A 205 -25.31 2.70 -7.49
N GLU A 206 -24.26 1.92 -7.79
CA GLU A 206 -23.01 1.93 -7.00
C GLU A 206 -22.29 3.28 -7.13
N SER A 207 -22.34 3.85 -8.33
CA SER A 207 -21.57 5.03 -8.71
C SER A 207 -22.46 6.05 -9.41
N PRO A 208 -23.47 6.64 -8.73
CA PRO A 208 -24.28 7.69 -9.33
C PRO A 208 -23.39 8.90 -9.66
N GLY A 209 -23.52 9.38 -10.89
CA GLY A 209 -22.80 10.53 -11.40
C GLY A 209 -23.69 11.42 -12.25
N TYR A 210 -23.32 12.69 -12.35
CA TYR A 210 -23.98 13.68 -13.18
C TYR A 210 -22.95 14.52 -13.91
N ASP A 211 -23.04 14.49 -15.25
CA ASP A 211 -22.24 15.30 -16.15
C ASP A 211 -22.96 16.60 -16.47
N PHE A 212 -22.30 17.72 -16.25
CA PHE A 212 -22.84 19.03 -16.58
C PHE A 212 -22.72 19.28 -18.10
N LYS A 213 -23.84 19.63 -18.75
CA LYS A 213 -23.91 19.77 -20.22
C LYS A 213 -23.95 21.20 -20.76
N LYS A 214 -24.30 22.19 -19.93
CA LYS A 214 -24.55 23.58 -20.38
C LYS A 214 -23.52 24.57 -19.82
N ILE A 215 -23.88 25.27 -18.74
CA ILE A 215 -23.06 26.35 -18.15
C ILE A 215 -21.71 25.85 -17.61
N PHE A 216 -21.62 24.55 -17.33
CA PHE A 216 -20.44 23.92 -16.75
C PHE A 216 -20.00 22.70 -17.56
N LYS A 217 -20.08 22.79 -18.90
CA LYS A 217 -19.67 21.74 -19.84
C LYS A 217 -18.28 21.21 -19.46
N GLY A 218 -18.08 19.90 -19.47
CA GLY A 218 -16.82 19.27 -19.08
C GLY A 218 -16.66 19.02 -17.57
N GLY A 219 -17.59 19.51 -16.76
CA GLY A 219 -17.64 19.19 -15.33
C GLY A 219 -18.45 17.93 -15.02
N THR A 220 -18.04 17.20 -13.98
CA THR A 220 -18.76 16.02 -13.47
C THR A 220 -18.75 15.99 -11.95
N ILE A 221 -19.87 15.58 -11.36
CA ILE A 221 -19.93 15.12 -9.97
C ILE A 221 -20.31 13.66 -9.92
N GLY A 222 -19.73 12.91 -9.00
CA GLY A 222 -20.07 11.51 -8.78
C GLY A 222 -19.63 11.07 -7.40
N ILE A 223 -20.25 10.00 -6.92
CA ILE A 223 -19.89 9.35 -5.67
C ILE A 223 -19.90 7.85 -5.88
N ASP A 224 -18.88 7.16 -5.39
CA ASP A 224 -18.92 5.72 -5.19
C ASP A 224 -19.58 5.46 -3.82
N ALA A 225 -20.87 5.13 -3.84
CA ALA A 225 -21.72 4.95 -2.66
C ALA A 225 -21.43 3.61 -1.96
N THR A 226 -20.21 3.44 -1.50
CA THR A 226 -19.75 2.21 -0.84
C THR A 226 -19.43 2.48 0.64
N PRO A 227 -19.88 1.61 1.58
CA PRO A 227 -19.57 1.77 3.00
C PRO A 227 -18.06 1.74 3.30
N ILE A 228 -17.28 1.08 2.44
CA ILE A 228 -15.84 0.95 2.61
C ILE A 228 -15.12 2.30 2.45
N LEU A 229 -15.49 3.12 1.45
CA LEU A 229 -14.90 4.44 1.24
C LEU A 229 -15.32 5.43 2.33
N LEU A 230 -16.56 5.31 2.83
CA LEU A 230 -17.02 6.06 3.99
C LEU A 230 -16.20 5.71 5.25
N GLY A 231 -15.94 4.42 5.47
CA GLY A 231 -15.11 3.94 6.57
C GLY A 231 -13.67 4.45 6.49
N VAL A 232 -13.05 4.39 5.31
CA VAL A 232 -11.69 4.93 5.08
C VAL A 232 -11.65 6.42 5.38
N GLY A 233 -12.61 7.20 4.86
CA GLY A 233 -12.71 8.64 5.11
C GLY A 233 -12.86 8.99 6.60
N TYR A 234 -13.56 8.16 7.37
CA TYR A 234 -13.70 8.33 8.81
C TYR A 234 -12.37 8.08 9.55
N ILE A 235 -11.64 7.03 9.18
CA ILE A 235 -10.36 6.65 9.83
C ILE A 235 -9.27 7.70 9.60
N ILE A 236 -9.14 8.21 8.37
CA ILE A 236 -8.11 9.19 8.01
C ILE A 236 -8.45 10.61 8.48
N GLY A 237 -9.72 10.85 8.81
CA GLY A 237 -10.23 12.09 9.36
C GLY A 237 -10.56 13.17 8.33
N PRO A 238 -11.30 14.22 8.75
CA PRO A 238 -11.88 15.22 7.85
C PRO A 238 -10.82 16.06 7.13
N ARG A 239 -9.64 16.26 7.74
CA ARG A 239 -8.57 17.05 7.12
C ARG A 239 -8.00 16.38 5.87
N ILE A 240 -7.69 15.08 5.95
CA ILE A 240 -7.14 14.34 4.82
C ILE A 240 -8.22 14.12 3.76
N ALA A 241 -9.44 13.77 4.18
CA ALA A 241 -10.59 13.65 3.27
C ALA A 241 -10.86 14.97 2.50
N ALA A 242 -10.79 16.13 3.17
CA ALA A 242 -10.97 17.42 2.52
C ALA A 242 -9.85 17.74 1.51
N LEU A 243 -8.61 17.36 1.78
CA LEU A 243 -7.51 17.51 0.81
C LEU A 243 -7.73 16.63 -0.42
N MET A 244 -8.13 15.37 -0.26
CA MET A 244 -8.47 14.49 -1.39
C MET A 244 -9.65 15.05 -2.20
N LEU A 245 -10.71 15.51 -1.51
CA LEU A 245 -11.86 16.15 -2.14
C LEU A 245 -11.45 17.41 -2.90
N SER A 246 -10.54 18.23 -2.36
CA SER A 246 -10.07 19.44 -3.05
C SER A 246 -9.37 19.12 -4.36
N GLY A 247 -8.62 18.01 -4.44
CA GLY A 247 -8.02 17.52 -5.68
C GLY A 247 -9.07 17.09 -6.71
N ALA A 248 -10.12 16.38 -6.25
CA ALA A 248 -11.24 15.99 -7.10
C ALA A 248 -12.01 17.20 -7.63
N VAL A 249 -12.30 18.19 -6.77
CA VAL A 249 -12.95 19.46 -7.16
C VAL A 249 -12.09 20.21 -8.16
N LEU A 250 -10.78 20.35 -7.91
CA LEU A 250 -9.87 21.02 -8.83
C LEU A 250 -9.84 20.34 -10.21
N GLY A 251 -9.77 19.00 -10.25
CA GLY A 251 -9.76 18.25 -11.50
C GLY A 251 -11.10 18.32 -12.24
N TYR A 252 -12.16 17.82 -11.61
CA TYR A 252 -13.46 17.61 -12.26
C TYR A 252 -14.33 18.86 -12.34
N LEU A 253 -14.14 19.84 -11.46
CA LEU A 253 -14.94 21.08 -11.44
C LEU A 253 -14.10 22.33 -11.72
N GLY A 254 -12.78 22.24 -11.74
CA GLY A 254 -11.91 23.35 -12.16
C GLY A 254 -11.38 23.15 -13.58
N ILE A 255 -10.49 22.17 -13.72
CA ILE A 255 -9.72 21.93 -14.95
C ILE A 255 -10.61 21.41 -16.08
N GLY A 256 -11.50 20.45 -15.81
CA GLY A 256 -12.40 19.90 -16.83
C GLY A 256 -13.24 20.98 -17.54
N PRO A 257 -13.99 21.81 -16.80
CA PRO A 257 -14.72 22.93 -17.37
C PRO A 257 -13.86 23.97 -18.08
N LEU A 258 -12.67 24.26 -17.54
CA LEU A 258 -11.72 25.17 -18.19
C LEU A 258 -11.26 24.65 -19.55
N LEU A 259 -10.96 23.35 -19.65
CA LEU A 259 -10.57 22.71 -20.90
C LEU A 259 -11.71 22.70 -21.91
N ALA A 260 -12.94 22.39 -21.48
CA ALA A 260 -14.11 22.46 -22.34
C ALA A 260 -14.37 23.90 -22.85
N PHE A 261 -14.23 24.89 -21.96
CA PHE A 261 -14.34 26.30 -22.34
C PHE A 261 -13.30 26.71 -23.38
N ILE A 262 -12.03 26.33 -23.18
CA ILE A 262 -10.97 26.57 -24.16
C ILE A 262 -11.33 25.88 -25.48
N GLY A 263 -11.77 24.63 -25.45
CA GLY A 263 -12.21 23.89 -26.63
C GLY A 263 -13.28 24.61 -27.43
N ASP A 264 -14.26 25.21 -26.76
CA ASP A 264 -15.32 25.99 -27.41
C ASP A 264 -14.79 27.29 -28.07
N GLN A 265 -13.66 27.85 -27.61
CA GLN A 265 -13.02 29.02 -28.24
C GLN A 265 -12.16 28.66 -29.46
N ILE A 266 -11.70 27.41 -29.56
CA ILE A 266 -10.84 26.91 -30.64
C ILE A 266 -11.42 25.62 -31.26
N PRO A 267 -12.60 25.70 -31.90
CA PRO A 267 -13.30 24.52 -32.42
C PRO A 267 -12.47 23.80 -33.48
N GLY A 268 -12.52 22.46 -33.47
CA GLY A 268 -11.85 21.60 -34.44
C GLY A 268 -10.34 21.41 -34.21
N ILE A 269 -9.73 22.05 -33.21
CA ILE A 269 -8.32 21.82 -32.87
C ILE A 269 -8.18 20.53 -32.07
N ILE A 270 -7.32 19.63 -32.58
CA ILE A 270 -6.86 18.44 -31.88
C ILE A 270 -5.56 18.80 -31.15
N ILE A 271 -5.54 18.59 -29.84
CA ILE A 271 -4.37 18.84 -28.98
C ILE A 271 -3.91 17.49 -28.43
N ALA A 272 -2.61 17.20 -28.56
CA ALA A 272 -2.01 16.03 -27.94
C ALA A 272 -2.24 16.05 -26.41
N PRO A 273 -2.53 14.90 -25.77
CA PRO A 273 -2.33 13.54 -26.25
C PRO A 273 -3.54 12.91 -26.97
N SER A 274 -4.61 13.65 -27.24
CA SER A 274 -5.65 13.16 -28.15
C SER A 274 -5.14 13.20 -29.59
N LEU A 275 -5.46 12.16 -30.38
CA LEU A 275 -5.02 12.05 -31.77
C LEU A 275 -6.14 12.35 -32.78
N ASP A 276 -7.40 12.13 -32.38
CA ASP A 276 -8.52 12.10 -33.33
C ASP A 276 -9.73 12.95 -32.89
N ILE A 277 -9.79 13.36 -31.62
CA ILE A 277 -10.97 14.03 -31.05
C ILE A 277 -10.63 15.49 -30.74
N PRO A 278 -11.32 16.47 -31.36
CA PRO A 278 -11.16 17.88 -31.01
C PRO A 278 -11.53 18.15 -29.55
N LEU A 279 -10.84 19.11 -28.92
CA LEU A 279 -11.08 19.45 -27.50
C LEU A 279 -12.54 19.88 -27.24
N SER A 280 -13.18 20.54 -28.21
CA SER A 280 -14.58 20.99 -28.14
C SER A 280 -15.60 19.85 -28.02
N ASP A 281 -15.25 18.67 -28.53
CA ASP A 281 -16.19 17.56 -28.73
C ASP A 281 -16.06 16.49 -27.64
N MET A 282 -15.11 16.67 -26.74
CA MET A 282 -14.83 15.72 -25.67
C MET A 282 -15.89 15.76 -24.57
N ASN A 283 -16.33 14.57 -24.16
CA ASN A 283 -17.11 14.40 -22.93
C ASN A 283 -16.20 14.46 -21.68
N PRO A 284 -16.75 14.60 -20.46
CA PRO A 284 -15.95 14.71 -19.24
C PRO A 284 -15.01 13.52 -18.99
N ALA A 285 -15.42 12.30 -19.36
CA ALA A 285 -14.58 11.11 -19.23
C ALA A 285 -13.36 11.15 -20.16
N GLN A 286 -13.53 11.65 -21.39
CA GLN A 286 -12.44 11.86 -22.34
C GLN A 286 -11.49 12.97 -21.88
N LEU A 287 -12.03 14.11 -21.42
CA LEU A 287 -11.22 15.18 -20.83
C LEU A 287 -10.39 14.68 -19.64
N ARG A 288 -10.98 13.83 -18.80
CA ARG A 288 -10.28 13.17 -17.70
C ARG A 288 -9.14 12.30 -18.22
N ASN A 289 -9.43 11.39 -19.15
CA ASN A 289 -8.48 10.39 -19.62
C ASN A 289 -7.30 11.02 -20.40
N PHE A 290 -7.57 12.02 -21.24
CA PHE A 290 -6.55 12.66 -22.08
C PHE A 290 -5.78 13.79 -21.38
N TYR A 291 -6.35 14.52 -20.43
CA TYR A 291 -5.69 15.70 -19.86
C TYR A 291 -5.56 15.67 -18.34
N ILE A 292 -6.68 15.53 -17.62
CA ILE A 292 -6.67 15.62 -16.14
C ILE A 292 -5.78 14.51 -15.56
N LYS A 293 -5.81 13.31 -16.14
CA LYS A 293 -4.96 12.18 -15.74
C LYS A 293 -3.48 12.59 -15.77
N TYR A 294 -2.97 13.13 -16.86
CA TYR A 294 -1.55 13.51 -17.01
C TYR A 294 -1.14 14.63 -16.06
N LEU A 295 -2.00 15.63 -15.84
CA LEU A 295 -1.77 16.67 -14.83
C LEU A 295 -1.69 16.05 -13.42
N GLY A 296 -2.57 15.10 -13.12
CA GLY A 296 -2.53 14.29 -11.91
C GLY A 296 -1.23 13.51 -11.76
N VAL A 297 -0.75 12.84 -12.83
CA VAL A 297 0.53 12.12 -12.83
C VAL A 297 1.68 13.05 -12.49
N GLY A 298 1.73 14.25 -13.10
CA GLY A 298 2.74 15.26 -12.81
C GLY A 298 2.70 15.72 -11.34
N ALA A 299 1.51 16.00 -10.81
CA ALA A 299 1.34 16.37 -9.39
C ALA A 299 1.79 15.25 -8.44
N VAL A 300 1.46 13.99 -8.76
CA VAL A 300 1.86 12.81 -8.00
C VAL A 300 3.37 12.59 -8.04
N ALA A 301 4.01 12.77 -9.21
CA ALA A 301 5.46 12.70 -9.37
C ALA A 301 6.18 13.77 -8.52
N VAL A 302 5.72 15.03 -8.58
CA VAL A 302 6.24 16.12 -7.73
C VAL A 302 6.06 15.78 -6.25
N GLY A 303 4.90 15.25 -5.86
CA GLY A 303 4.64 14.78 -4.51
C GLY A 303 5.63 13.71 -4.04
N GLY A 304 5.99 12.77 -4.91
CA GLY A 304 7.02 11.76 -4.67
C GLY A 304 8.40 12.37 -4.38
N PHE A 305 8.88 13.27 -5.24
CA PHE A 305 10.16 13.96 -5.05
C PHE A 305 10.19 14.85 -3.79
N VAL A 306 9.11 15.61 -3.54
CA VAL A 306 8.99 16.44 -2.33
C VAL A 306 8.99 15.58 -1.07
N SER A 307 8.32 14.43 -1.10
CA SER A 307 8.29 13.49 0.04
C SER A 307 9.67 12.91 0.33
N LEU A 308 10.43 12.55 -0.72
CA LEU A 308 11.83 12.13 -0.59
C LEU A 308 12.69 13.24 0.02
N ALA A 309 12.63 14.46 -0.53
CA ALA A 309 13.41 15.61 -0.05
C ALA A 309 13.14 15.93 1.43
N ARG A 310 11.86 15.91 1.84
CA ARG A 310 11.45 16.13 3.24
C ARG A 310 11.84 15.01 4.19
N SER A 311 12.19 13.83 3.67
CA SER A 311 12.53 12.66 4.48
C SER A 311 14.04 12.47 4.65
N LEU A 312 14.87 13.21 3.90
CA LEU A 312 16.34 13.20 4.04
C LEU A 312 16.80 13.31 5.51
N PRO A 313 16.26 14.22 6.35
CA PRO A 313 16.67 14.29 7.74
C PRO A 313 16.42 12.99 8.51
N VAL A 314 15.25 12.36 8.31
CA VAL A 314 14.88 11.11 8.98
C VAL A 314 15.79 9.97 8.54
N ILE A 315 16.12 9.92 7.25
CA ILE A 315 17.07 8.97 6.67
C ILE A 315 18.43 9.08 7.36
N PHE A 316 18.99 10.30 7.46
CA PHE A 316 20.29 10.51 8.11
C PHE A 316 20.28 10.10 9.59
N HIS A 317 19.23 10.46 10.35
CA HIS A 317 19.12 10.06 11.76
C HIS A 317 18.98 8.55 11.93
N SER A 318 18.25 7.89 11.03
CA SER A 318 18.05 6.44 11.05
C SER A 318 19.34 5.70 10.76
N PHE A 319 20.12 6.16 9.76
CA PHE A 319 21.46 5.62 9.50
C PHE A 319 22.42 5.84 10.66
N ALA A 320 22.45 7.04 11.24
CA ALA A 320 23.30 7.34 12.39
C ALA A 320 22.96 6.43 13.59
N ALA A 321 21.68 6.19 13.83
CA ALA A 321 21.23 5.27 14.87
C ALA A 321 21.62 3.81 14.57
N GLY A 322 21.40 3.33 13.34
CA GLY A 322 21.76 1.97 12.94
C GLY A 322 23.27 1.71 12.99
N ALA A 323 24.08 2.67 12.55
CA ALA A 323 25.53 2.60 12.66
C ALA A 323 25.98 2.54 14.13
N LYS A 324 25.39 3.37 14.99
CA LYS A 324 25.68 3.36 16.43
C LYS A 324 25.32 2.04 17.10
N GLU A 325 24.26 1.37 16.67
CA GLU A 325 23.86 0.06 17.20
C GLU A 325 24.77 -1.07 16.72
N LEU A 326 25.26 -0.99 15.47
CA LEU A 326 26.17 -1.98 14.89
C LEU A 326 27.59 -1.89 15.47
N PHE A 327 28.09 -0.66 15.66
CA PHE A 327 29.44 -0.38 16.20
C PHE A 327 29.45 -0.14 17.72
N GLY A 328 28.28 -0.13 18.36
CA GLY A 328 28.12 0.08 19.79
C GLY A 328 28.42 -1.17 20.62
N LYS A 329 28.53 -0.98 21.94
CA LYS A 329 28.69 -2.09 22.90
C LYS A 329 27.43 -2.96 22.85
N LYS A 330 27.57 -4.25 22.50
CA LYS A 330 26.47 -5.21 22.50
C LYS A 330 25.88 -5.33 23.91
N ILE A 331 24.67 -4.79 24.10
CA ILE A 331 23.84 -5.06 25.28
C ILE A 331 23.17 -6.41 25.03
N ASN A 332 23.24 -7.34 25.99
CA ASN A 332 22.57 -8.62 25.87
C ASN A 332 21.05 -8.41 25.78
N ASP A 333 20.40 -9.08 24.82
CA ASP A 333 18.93 -9.00 24.65
C ASP A 333 18.16 -9.52 25.88
N ALA A 334 18.79 -10.33 26.72
CA ALA A 334 18.23 -10.79 28.00
C ALA A 334 17.93 -9.61 28.96
N ASP A 335 18.71 -8.53 28.87
CA ASP A 335 18.59 -7.35 29.74
C ASP A 335 17.55 -6.35 29.23
N LYS A 336 17.02 -6.54 28.00
CA LYS A 336 15.99 -5.68 27.43
C LYS A 336 14.58 -6.16 27.80
N PRO A 337 13.64 -5.24 28.07
CA PRO A 337 12.22 -5.57 28.21
C PRO A 337 11.69 -6.32 27.00
N ARG A 338 10.74 -7.25 27.20
CA ARG A 338 10.10 -8.01 26.11
C ARG A 338 9.61 -7.14 24.96
N THR A 339 9.05 -5.98 25.28
CA THR A 339 8.48 -5.00 24.35
C THR A 339 9.53 -4.18 23.58
N ASP A 340 10.83 -4.33 23.88
CA ASP A 340 11.94 -3.64 23.18
C ASP A 340 12.93 -4.61 22.49
N ARG A 341 12.50 -5.87 22.28
CA ARG A 341 13.28 -6.89 21.58
C ARG A 341 12.91 -6.93 20.10
N ASP A 342 13.72 -6.30 19.28
CA ASP A 342 13.68 -6.36 17.81
C ASP A 342 14.55 -7.51 17.26
N LEU A 343 14.41 -7.82 15.96
CA LEU A 343 15.39 -8.64 15.26
C LEU A 343 16.76 -7.95 15.27
N PRO A 344 17.86 -8.69 15.48
CA PRO A 344 19.18 -8.09 15.56
C PRO A 344 19.59 -7.53 14.19
N MET A 345 20.29 -6.38 14.19
CA MET A 345 20.69 -5.69 12.97
C MET A 345 21.53 -6.56 12.02
N SER A 346 22.29 -7.53 12.55
CA SER A 346 23.02 -8.50 11.73
C SER A 346 22.09 -9.35 10.86
N THR A 347 20.95 -9.81 11.39
CA THR A 347 19.95 -10.56 10.60
C THR A 347 19.32 -9.66 9.54
N VAL A 348 19.10 -8.38 9.85
CA VAL A 348 18.59 -7.40 8.88
C VAL A 348 19.56 -7.22 7.72
N LEU A 349 20.83 -6.94 8.01
CA LEU A 349 21.86 -6.72 6.98
C LEU A 349 22.09 -7.98 6.12
N ILE A 350 22.15 -9.16 6.73
CA ILE A 350 22.27 -10.43 6.00
C ILE A 350 21.04 -10.65 5.13
N GLY A 351 19.83 -10.42 5.65
CA GLY A 351 18.59 -10.56 4.87
C GLY A 351 18.54 -9.61 3.68
N VAL A 352 18.90 -8.33 3.87
CA VAL A 352 18.97 -7.35 2.78
C VAL A 352 20.00 -7.78 1.74
N PHE A 353 21.18 -8.21 2.17
CA PHE A 353 22.22 -8.72 1.27
C PHE A 353 21.74 -9.92 0.44
N LEU A 354 21.08 -10.89 1.08
CA LEU A 354 20.51 -12.05 0.38
C LEU A 354 19.43 -11.64 -0.63
N ILE A 355 18.59 -10.66 -0.30
CA ILE A 355 17.61 -10.10 -1.23
C ILE A 355 18.31 -9.43 -2.42
N VAL A 356 19.38 -8.65 -2.20
CA VAL A 356 20.14 -8.03 -3.29
C VAL A 356 20.68 -9.08 -4.26
N VAL A 357 21.29 -10.14 -3.71
CA VAL A 357 21.83 -11.26 -4.51
C VAL A 357 20.72 -11.98 -5.25
N ALA A 358 19.57 -12.21 -4.60
CA ALA A 358 18.44 -12.89 -5.22
C ALA A 358 17.77 -12.05 -6.32
N ILE A 359 17.65 -10.73 -6.15
CA ILE A 359 17.18 -9.82 -7.22
C ILE A 359 18.14 -9.87 -8.41
N TRP A 360 19.45 -9.84 -8.15
CA TRP A 360 20.46 -9.89 -9.20
C TRP A 360 20.46 -11.23 -9.96
N ALA A 361 20.17 -12.34 -9.28
CA ALA A 361 20.11 -13.68 -9.87
C ALA A 361 18.76 -14.02 -10.53
N MET A 362 17.76 -13.13 -10.46
CA MET A 362 16.40 -13.43 -10.89
C MET A 362 16.28 -13.47 -12.43
N PRO A 363 15.88 -14.60 -13.03
CA PRO A 363 15.74 -14.70 -14.48
C PRO A 363 14.50 -13.95 -15.00
N GLY A 364 14.63 -13.36 -16.18
CA GLY A 364 13.51 -12.83 -16.97
C GLY A 364 13.03 -11.42 -16.62
N THR A 365 13.64 -10.73 -15.66
CA THR A 365 13.34 -9.30 -15.38
C THR A 365 14.34 -8.35 -16.03
N GLU A 366 15.40 -8.88 -16.67
CA GLU A 366 16.56 -8.12 -17.20
C GLU A 366 17.20 -7.20 -16.13
N LEU A 367 16.93 -7.45 -14.83
CA LEU A 367 17.61 -6.78 -13.72
C LEU A 367 19.05 -7.28 -13.63
N HIS A 368 19.90 -6.71 -14.49
CA HIS A 368 21.34 -6.73 -14.28
C HIS A 368 21.69 -6.07 -12.93
N PHE A 369 22.97 -6.13 -12.55
CA PHE A 369 23.47 -5.54 -11.30
C PHE A 369 22.96 -4.12 -11.05
N LEU A 370 22.82 -3.30 -12.11
CA LEU A 370 22.28 -1.95 -12.05
C LEU A 370 20.82 -1.92 -11.54
N GLY A 371 19.92 -2.74 -12.09
CA GLY A 371 18.53 -2.78 -11.65
C GLY A 371 18.38 -3.24 -10.20
N ALA A 372 19.15 -4.27 -9.80
CA ALA A 372 19.16 -4.75 -8.42
C ALA A 372 19.64 -3.66 -7.44
N LEU A 373 20.70 -2.94 -7.81
CA LEU A 373 21.22 -1.82 -7.04
C LEU A 373 20.18 -0.70 -6.89
N LEU A 374 19.52 -0.31 -7.99
CA LEU A 374 18.48 0.73 -7.96
C LEU A 374 17.30 0.33 -7.09
N ALA A 375 16.82 -0.91 -7.19
CA ALA A 375 15.72 -1.42 -6.37
C ALA A 375 16.03 -1.33 -4.87
N VAL A 376 17.26 -1.64 -4.46
CA VAL A 376 17.68 -1.58 -3.05
C VAL A 376 17.85 -0.14 -2.58
N ILE A 377 18.47 0.72 -3.41
CA ILE A 377 18.67 2.13 -3.07
C ILE A 377 17.33 2.85 -2.93
N PHE A 378 16.44 2.74 -3.92
CA PHE A 378 15.13 3.39 -3.87
C PHE A 378 14.22 2.75 -2.84
N GLY A 379 14.26 1.42 -2.70
CA GLY A 379 13.55 0.69 -1.65
C GLY A 379 13.94 1.23 -0.27
N PHE A 380 15.24 1.37 -0.01
CA PHE A 380 15.74 1.98 1.22
C PHE A 380 15.18 3.39 1.45
N PHE A 381 15.33 4.29 0.48
CA PHE A 381 14.91 5.68 0.65
C PHE A 381 13.40 5.81 0.85
N PHE A 382 12.60 5.11 0.04
CA PHE A 382 11.15 5.23 0.09
C PHE A 382 10.50 4.43 1.21
N VAL A 383 11.12 3.35 1.73
CA VAL A 383 10.64 2.70 2.97
C VAL A 383 10.66 3.69 4.14
N VAL A 384 11.72 4.49 4.27
CA VAL A 384 11.80 5.52 5.34
C VAL A 384 10.70 6.57 5.19
N VAL A 385 10.46 7.02 3.96
CA VAL A 385 9.39 7.98 3.65
C VAL A 385 8.03 7.36 3.98
N ALA A 386 7.78 6.15 3.47
CA ALA A 386 6.53 5.43 3.62
C ALA A 386 6.16 5.23 5.09
N ALA A 387 7.07 4.65 5.88
CA ALA A 387 6.88 4.36 7.30
C ALA A 387 6.52 5.61 8.13
N ARG A 388 7.06 6.77 7.76
CA ARG A 388 6.70 8.04 8.41
C ARG A 388 5.34 8.57 7.94
N ILE A 389 5.08 8.55 6.63
CA ILE A 389 3.84 9.09 6.07
C ILE A 389 2.63 8.27 6.56
N VAL A 390 2.72 6.94 6.61
CA VAL A 390 1.64 6.11 7.19
C VAL A 390 1.39 6.47 8.66
N GLY A 391 2.43 6.83 9.42
CA GLY A 391 2.27 7.32 10.78
C GLY A 391 1.47 8.63 10.90
N ILE A 392 1.34 9.40 9.82
CA ILE A 392 0.56 10.64 9.76
C ILE A 392 -0.85 10.37 9.20
N VAL A 393 -0.96 9.64 8.08
CA VAL A 393 -2.22 9.56 7.30
C VAL A 393 -2.83 8.16 7.19
N GLY A 394 -2.17 7.11 7.69
CA GLY A 394 -2.60 5.70 7.46
C GLY A 394 -1.95 5.07 6.23
N SER A 395 -1.98 3.74 6.12
CA SER A 395 -1.51 3.01 4.93
C SER A 395 -2.44 3.24 3.74
N SER A 396 -3.76 3.28 3.96
CA SER A 396 -4.78 3.43 2.90
C SER A 396 -4.70 4.75 2.14
N SER A 397 -4.11 5.80 2.75
CA SER A 397 -3.93 7.13 2.16
C SER A 397 -2.46 7.51 1.94
N SER A 398 -1.55 6.54 2.08
CA SER A 398 -0.14 6.76 1.77
C SER A 398 0.05 7.00 0.28
N PRO A 399 0.86 7.99 -0.15
CA PRO A 399 1.11 8.30 -1.55
C PRO A 399 2.11 7.31 -2.18
N VAL A 400 1.82 6.00 -2.09
CA VAL A 400 2.64 4.90 -2.63
C VAL A 400 2.90 5.10 -4.11
N SER A 401 1.88 5.48 -4.87
CA SER A 401 1.99 5.75 -6.30
C SER A 401 2.99 6.87 -6.61
N GLY A 402 3.01 7.95 -5.82
CA GLY A 402 3.99 9.04 -5.98
C GLY A 402 5.43 8.59 -5.75
N MET A 403 5.66 7.80 -4.70
CA MET A 403 6.99 7.24 -4.41
C MET A 403 7.45 6.26 -5.51
N THR A 404 6.51 5.47 -6.03
CA THR A 404 6.79 4.51 -7.10
C THR A 404 7.04 5.22 -8.43
N ILE A 405 6.24 6.23 -8.80
CA ILE A 405 6.44 7.02 -10.03
C ILE A 405 7.77 7.77 -9.99
N ALA A 406 8.14 8.37 -8.85
CA ALA A 406 9.45 8.99 -8.70
C ALA A 406 10.59 7.97 -8.88
N THR A 407 10.44 6.76 -8.33
CA THR A 407 11.38 5.65 -8.54
C THR A 407 11.49 5.28 -10.02
N LEU A 408 10.36 5.09 -10.70
CA LEU A 408 10.30 4.72 -12.11
C LEU A 408 10.96 5.77 -12.99
N LEU A 409 10.62 7.05 -12.82
CA LEU A 409 11.20 8.16 -13.59
C LEU A 409 12.72 8.21 -13.46
N VAL A 410 13.24 8.18 -12.22
CA VAL A 410 14.69 8.24 -12.02
C VAL A 410 15.37 6.96 -12.52
N THR A 411 14.73 5.80 -12.33
CA THR A 411 15.24 4.53 -12.85
C THR A 411 15.33 4.54 -14.37
N CYS A 412 14.29 4.99 -15.08
CA CYS A 412 14.30 5.14 -16.52
C CYS A 412 15.42 6.07 -16.99
N LEU A 413 15.58 7.24 -16.37
CA LEU A 413 16.64 8.19 -16.72
C LEU A 413 18.04 7.60 -16.53
N ILE A 414 18.26 6.85 -15.43
CA ILE A 414 19.52 6.17 -15.19
C ILE A 414 19.75 5.08 -16.24
N LEU A 415 18.76 4.22 -16.50
CA LEU A 415 18.87 3.16 -17.51
C LEU A 415 19.19 3.74 -18.91
N LEU A 416 18.52 4.82 -19.30
CA LEU A 416 18.80 5.54 -20.55
C LEU A 416 20.23 6.08 -20.59
N ALA A 417 20.74 6.65 -19.49
CA ALA A 417 22.11 7.14 -19.40
C ALA A 417 23.16 6.02 -19.54
N PHE A 418 22.81 4.79 -19.14
CA PHE A 418 23.64 3.59 -19.31
C PHE A 418 23.37 2.85 -20.64
N GLY A 419 22.55 3.42 -21.53
CA GLY A 419 22.25 2.86 -22.87
C GLY A 419 21.25 1.72 -22.88
N VAL A 420 20.54 1.46 -21.78
CA VAL A 420 19.48 0.45 -21.69
C VAL A 420 18.16 1.09 -22.14
N THR A 421 17.74 0.79 -23.38
CA THR A 421 16.57 1.41 -24.02
C THR A 421 15.56 0.37 -24.53
N GLY A 422 14.41 0.84 -25.02
CA GLY A 422 13.36 0.00 -25.60
C GLY A 422 12.68 -0.94 -24.59
N VAL A 423 12.13 -2.05 -25.10
CA VAL A 423 11.37 -3.03 -24.31
C VAL A 423 12.16 -3.53 -23.08
N LYS A 424 13.45 -3.79 -23.25
CA LYS A 424 14.32 -4.24 -22.14
C LYS A 424 14.40 -3.21 -21.01
N GLY A 425 14.57 -1.94 -21.36
CA GLY A 425 14.58 -0.84 -20.40
C GLY A 425 13.24 -0.70 -19.67
N MET A 426 12.12 -0.81 -20.41
CA MET A 426 10.76 -0.74 -19.83
C MET A 426 10.51 -1.87 -18.83
N VAL A 427 10.83 -3.12 -19.19
CA VAL A 427 10.64 -4.29 -18.32
C VAL A 427 11.52 -4.21 -17.08
N THR A 428 12.77 -3.77 -17.23
CA THR A 428 13.72 -3.58 -16.12
C THR A 428 13.23 -2.49 -15.17
N ALA A 429 12.86 -1.31 -15.69
CA ALA A 429 12.38 -0.19 -14.89
C ALA A 429 11.11 -0.56 -14.12
N MET A 430 10.14 -1.19 -14.80
CA MET A 430 8.90 -1.63 -14.16
C MET A 430 9.16 -2.66 -13.07
N SER A 431 10.06 -3.63 -13.31
CA SER A 431 10.42 -4.65 -12.33
C SER A 431 11.10 -4.03 -11.09
N VAL A 432 11.99 -3.05 -11.27
CA VAL A 432 12.55 -2.24 -10.16
C VAL A 432 11.43 -1.51 -9.41
N GLY A 433 10.54 -0.85 -10.14
CA GLY A 433 9.37 -0.17 -9.58
C GLY A 433 8.47 -1.11 -8.78
N THR A 434 8.24 -2.33 -9.24
CA THR A 434 7.49 -3.37 -8.52
C THR A 434 8.14 -3.72 -7.19
N VAL A 435 9.44 -4.02 -7.17
CA VAL A 435 10.15 -4.35 -5.93
C VAL A 435 10.05 -3.20 -4.92
N VAL A 436 10.26 -1.97 -5.38
CA VAL A 436 10.20 -0.77 -4.52
C VAL A 436 8.77 -0.49 -4.05
N CYS A 437 7.77 -0.62 -4.92
CA CYS A 437 6.37 -0.41 -4.59
C CYS A 437 5.91 -1.40 -3.50
N ILE A 438 6.24 -2.69 -3.67
CA ILE A 438 5.92 -3.72 -2.68
C ILE A 438 6.66 -3.45 -1.37
N ALA A 439 7.95 -3.08 -1.42
CA ALA A 439 8.71 -2.74 -0.21
C ALA A 439 8.10 -1.56 0.55
N VAL A 440 7.68 -0.53 -0.18
CA VAL A 440 6.99 0.65 0.36
C VAL A 440 5.69 0.26 1.03
N CYS A 441 4.83 -0.52 0.37
CA CYS A 441 3.57 -0.99 0.96
C CYS A 441 3.79 -1.83 2.21
N MET A 442 4.62 -2.88 2.12
CA MET A 442 4.89 -3.80 3.23
C MET A 442 5.55 -3.10 4.42
N SER A 443 6.45 -2.13 4.18
CA SER A 443 7.03 -1.34 5.26
C SER A 443 6.03 -0.41 5.95
N GLY A 444 5.06 0.12 5.19
CA GLY A 444 3.99 0.95 5.73
C GLY A 444 3.05 0.14 6.63
N ASP A 445 2.72 -1.08 6.21
CA ASP A 445 1.85 -2.00 6.94
C ASP A 445 2.46 -2.43 8.27
N ILE A 446 3.65 -3.01 8.23
CA ILE A 446 4.33 -3.46 9.45
C ILE A 446 4.62 -2.26 10.38
N ALA A 447 4.73 -1.03 9.88
CA ALA A 447 4.82 0.15 10.74
C ALA A 447 3.51 0.42 11.52
N GLN A 448 2.34 0.27 10.89
CA GLN A 448 1.04 0.34 11.58
C GLN A 448 0.89 -0.82 12.56
N ASP A 449 1.27 -2.02 12.16
CA ASP A 449 1.11 -3.20 13.01
C ASP A 449 2.04 -3.15 14.22
N LEU A 450 3.30 -2.75 14.03
CA LEU A 450 4.24 -2.50 15.13
C LEU A 450 3.73 -1.40 16.06
N LYS A 451 2.94 -0.43 15.56
CA LYS A 451 2.23 0.50 16.43
C LYS A 451 1.15 -0.18 17.25
N THR A 452 0.31 -0.99 16.63
CA THR A 452 -0.71 -1.76 17.37
C THR A 452 -0.05 -2.61 18.44
N GLY A 453 1.00 -3.34 18.09
CA GLY A 453 1.80 -4.13 19.01
C GLY A 453 2.42 -3.30 20.11
N TYR A 454 2.94 -2.11 19.81
CA TYR A 454 3.47 -1.19 20.83
C TYR A 454 2.40 -0.78 21.85
N LEU A 455 1.19 -0.43 21.40
CA LEU A 455 0.07 -0.04 22.27
C LEU A 455 -0.41 -1.21 23.13
N LEU A 456 -0.46 -2.42 22.55
CA LEU A 456 -0.88 -3.63 23.24
C LEU A 456 0.20 -4.25 24.14
N GLY A 457 1.47 -3.95 23.89
CA GLY A 457 2.61 -4.58 24.56
C GLY A 457 3.04 -5.91 23.94
N ALA A 458 3.02 -6.04 22.61
CA ALA A 458 3.53 -7.21 21.88
C ALA A 458 5.08 -7.25 21.83
N THR A 459 5.63 -8.43 21.58
CA THR A 459 7.08 -8.60 21.32
C THR A 459 7.39 -8.25 19.85
N PRO A 460 8.15 -7.19 19.56
CA PRO A 460 8.40 -6.72 18.19
C PRO A 460 9.03 -7.78 17.28
N LYS A 461 10.04 -8.50 17.79
CA LYS A 461 10.70 -9.60 17.07
C LYS A 461 9.74 -10.69 16.61
N LYS A 462 8.69 -10.98 17.39
CA LYS A 462 7.68 -11.98 17.00
C LYS A 462 6.85 -11.46 15.84
N MET A 463 6.38 -10.22 15.91
CA MET A 463 5.62 -9.56 14.84
C MET A 463 6.41 -9.49 13.54
N GLN A 464 7.67 -9.04 13.61
CA GLN A 464 8.58 -8.96 12.47
C GLN A 464 8.78 -10.31 11.78
N LEU A 465 8.86 -11.40 12.56
CA LEU A 465 9.01 -12.75 12.00
C LEU A 465 7.69 -13.27 11.40
N THR A 466 6.57 -13.03 12.08
CA THR A 466 5.26 -13.48 11.59
C THR A 466 4.80 -12.71 10.36
N GLU A 467 5.26 -11.48 10.17
CA GLU A 467 5.03 -10.70 8.95
C GLU A 467 5.54 -11.43 7.69
N PHE A 468 6.69 -12.11 7.77
CA PHE A 468 7.17 -12.93 6.65
C PHE A 468 6.25 -14.11 6.33
N ILE A 469 5.55 -14.64 7.34
CA ILE A 469 4.52 -15.66 7.12
C ILE A 469 3.30 -15.02 6.44
N GLY A 470 2.91 -13.83 6.92
CA GLY A 470 1.87 -12.99 6.31
C GLY A 470 2.17 -12.63 4.86
N LEU A 471 3.44 -12.51 4.47
CA LEU A 471 3.91 -12.27 3.10
C LEU A 471 3.85 -13.53 2.21
N LEU A 472 4.25 -14.68 2.75
CA LEU A 472 4.46 -15.91 1.96
C LEU A 472 3.18 -16.41 1.27
N PHE A 473 2.09 -16.55 2.02
CA PHE A 473 0.84 -17.11 1.52
C PHE A 473 0.14 -16.24 0.46
N PRO A 474 -0.03 -14.92 0.65
CA PRO A 474 -0.55 -14.08 -0.42
C PRO A 474 0.42 -14.00 -1.60
N ALA A 475 1.74 -14.03 -1.42
CA ALA A 475 2.68 -14.06 -2.55
C ALA A 475 2.44 -15.28 -3.47
N LEU A 476 2.12 -16.44 -2.89
CA LEU A 476 1.74 -17.63 -3.66
C LEU A 476 0.42 -17.44 -4.41
N ALA A 477 -0.55 -16.74 -3.82
CA ALA A 477 -1.87 -16.53 -4.40
C ALA A 477 -1.90 -15.43 -5.48
N MET A 478 -1.14 -14.35 -5.29
CA MET A 478 -1.28 -13.12 -6.08
C MET A 478 -1.01 -13.30 -7.57
N GLY A 479 -0.05 -14.15 -7.95
CA GLY A 479 0.16 -14.49 -9.35
C GLY A 479 -1.08 -15.09 -10.01
N PHE A 480 -1.81 -15.96 -9.30
CA PHE A 480 -3.07 -16.51 -9.79
C PHE A 480 -4.19 -15.48 -9.76
N THR A 481 -4.25 -14.65 -8.72
CA THR A 481 -5.27 -13.60 -8.59
C THR A 481 -5.20 -12.58 -9.72
N VAL A 482 -4.01 -12.07 -10.04
CA VAL A 482 -3.83 -11.10 -11.12
C VAL A 482 -4.25 -11.69 -12.47
N TYR A 483 -3.84 -12.93 -12.76
CA TYR A 483 -4.26 -13.63 -13.98
C TYR A 483 -5.77 -13.86 -14.01
N LEU A 484 -6.37 -14.31 -12.91
CA LEU A 484 -7.83 -14.51 -12.82
C LEU A 484 -8.59 -13.21 -13.09
N LEU A 485 -8.14 -12.09 -12.54
CA LEU A 485 -8.76 -10.78 -12.76
C LEU A 485 -8.54 -10.29 -14.19
N SER A 486 -7.37 -10.55 -14.77
CA SER A 486 -7.09 -10.27 -16.18
C SER A 486 -8.02 -11.07 -17.10
N ASP A 487 -8.22 -12.36 -16.84
CA ASP A 487 -9.07 -13.23 -17.66
C ASP A 487 -10.56 -12.90 -17.49
N ALA A 488 -10.99 -12.52 -16.28
CA ALA A 488 -12.39 -12.24 -15.98
C ALA A 488 -12.85 -10.84 -16.42
N PHE A 489 -11.98 -9.83 -16.31
CA PHE A 489 -12.35 -8.44 -16.56
C PHE A 489 -11.48 -7.77 -17.63
N GLY A 490 -10.20 -8.14 -17.76
CA GLY A 490 -9.21 -7.37 -18.51
C GLY A 490 -8.82 -6.07 -17.82
N PHE A 491 -7.72 -5.46 -18.31
CA PHE A 491 -7.22 -4.16 -17.84
C PHE A 491 -7.25 -3.05 -18.90
N VAL A 492 -7.64 -3.39 -20.12
CA VAL A 492 -7.76 -2.49 -21.26
C VAL A 492 -9.09 -2.78 -21.96
N GLU A 493 -9.69 -1.73 -22.51
CA GLU A 493 -10.96 -1.85 -23.23
C GLU A 493 -10.70 -2.54 -24.56
N THR A 494 -11.36 -3.67 -24.78
CA THR A 494 -11.31 -4.45 -26.03
C THR A 494 -12.70 -4.97 -26.36
N GLU A 495 -12.89 -5.52 -27.56
CA GLU A 495 -14.16 -6.19 -27.91
C GLU A 495 -14.49 -7.34 -26.94
N ALA A 496 -13.48 -8.05 -26.44
CA ALA A 496 -13.64 -9.13 -25.46
C ALA A 496 -13.87 -8.62 -24.03
N THR A 497 -13.34 -7.44 -23.71
CA THR A 497 -13.40 -6.81 -22.38
C THR A 497 -13.90 -5.37 -22.49
N PRO A 498 -15.20 -5.16 -22.75
CA PRO A 498 -15.76 -3.82 -22.96
C PRO A 498 -15.84 -2.99 -21.67
N ASN A 499 -15.75 -3.63 -20.50
CA ASN A 499 -15.79 -2.97 -19.19
C ASN A 499 -14.64 -3.48 -18.31
N PRO A 500 -13.38 -3.13 -18.65
CA PRO A 500 -12.22 -3.63 -17.94
C PRO A 500 -12.09 -3.01 -16.54
N LEU A 501 -11.29 -3.65 -15.69
CA LEU A 501 -10.80 -2.98 -14.49
C LEU A 501 -9.86 -1.85 -14.92
N LEU A 502 -10.16 -0.62 -14.48
CA LEU A 502 -9.44 0.57 -14.92
C LEU A 502 -7.94 0.55 -14.58
N ALA A 503 -7.57 -0.20 -13.54
CA ALA A 503 -6.21 -0.31 -13.00
C ALA A 503 -5.47 1.04 -12.95
N PRO A 504 -6.03 2.10 -12.31
CA PRO A 504 -5.60 3.47 -12.53
C PRO A 504 -4.11 3.71 -12.27
N GLN A 505 -3.58 3.11 -11.19
CA GLN A 505 -2.17 3.25 -10.82
C GLN A 505 -1.25 2.56 -11.82
N ALA A 506 -1.54 1.31 -12.18
CA ALA A 506 -0.75 0.57 -13.18
C ALA A 506 -0.79 1.24 -14.55
N ASN A 507 -1.95 1.80 -14.93
CA ASN A 507 -2.11 2.53 -16.18
C ASN A 507 -1.23 3.79 -16.20
N VAL A 508 -1.14 4.52 -15.08
CA VAL A 508 -0.22 5.65 -14.95
C VAL A 508 1.24 5.20 -15.04
N MET A 509 1.61 4.14 -14.32
CA MET A 509 3.00 3.64 -14.34
C MET A 509 3.41 3.14 -15.72
N ALA A 510 2.51 2.46 -16.43
CA ALA A 510 2.71 2.04 -17.81
C ALA A 510 2.99 3.24 -18.73
N THR A 511 2.20 4.30 -18.62
CA THR A 511 2.39 5.54 -19.39
C THR A 511 3.72 6.21 -19.06
N VAL A 512 4.09 6.30 -17.78
CA VAL A 512 5.32 6.97 -17.31
C VAL A 512 6.59 6.24 -17.77
N VAL A 513 6.58 4.91 -17.82
CA VAL A 513 7.77 4.14 -18.22
C VAL A 513 7.88 4.03 -19.75
N GLN A 514 6.76 4.07 -20.46
CA GLN A 514 6.74 4.07 -21.92
C GLN A 514 7.18 5.40 -22.52
N GLY A 515 6.74 6.52 -21.94
CA GLY A 515 7.14 7.88 -22.35
C GLY A 515 8.56 8.20 -21.92
#